data_AF-A0A1X7UB55-F1
#
_entry.id   AF-A0A1X7UB55-F1
#
_cell.length_a   1.000
_cell.length_b   1.000
_cell.length_c   1.000
_cell.angle_alpha   90.00
_cell.angle_beta   90.00
_cell.angle_gamma   90.00
#
_symmetry.space_group_name_H-M   'P 1'
#
loop_
_entity.id
_entity.type
_entity.pdbx_description
1 polymer ?
#
loop_
_entity_poly.entity_id
_entity_poly.type
_entity_poly.pdbx_seq_one_letter_code
_entity_poly.pdbx_strand_id
1 'polypeptide(L)' 'CTDDSFKTQIISFTQQSCLRIVCATIVFRMGINCLDVRSVVHMGPPDDLKSYI' A
#
# COMPACT_ATOMS: atom_id res chain seq x y z
N CYS A 1 12.35 8.52 -9.41
CA CYS A 1 13.14 7.32 -9.78
C CYS A 1 12.74 6.21 -8.82
N THR A 2 11.76 5.39 -9.19
CA THR A 2 11.41 4.19 -8.44
C THR A 2 11.58 3.05 -9.42
N ASP A 3 12.46 2.11 -9.10
CA ASP A 3 12.79 0.97 -9.94
C ASP A 3 11.53 0.18 -10.35
N ASP A 4 11.40 -0.14 -11.64
CA ASP A 4 10.24 -0.86 -12.22
C ASP A 4 10.00 -2.24 -11.58
N SER A 5 11.06 -2.84 -11.03
CA SER A 5 11.00 -4.11 -10.29
C SER A 5 10.16 -3.99 -9.01
N PHE A 6 10.27 -2.87 -8.28
CA PHE A 6 9.45 -2.64 -7.08
C PHE A 6 7.99 -2.43 -7.44
N LYS A 7 7.72 -1.68 -8.51
CA LYS A 7 6.36 -1.47 -9.03
C LYS A 7 5.67 -2.81 -9.32
N THR A 8 6.40 -3.74 -9.92
CA THR A 8 5.88 -5.08 -10.25
C THR A 8 5.55 -5.89 -9.00
N GLN A 9 6.41 -5.86 -7.97
CA GLN A 9 6.13 -6.55 -6.70
C GLN A 9 4.93 -5.94 -5.97
N ILE A 10 4.79 -4.62 -6.01
CA ILE A 10 3.65 -3.91 -5.45
C ILE A 10 2.35 -4.30 -6.18
N ILE A 11 2.38 -4.40 -7.51
CA ILE A 11 1.22 -4.84 -8.30
C ILE A 11 0.89 -6.30 -7.96
N SER A 12 1.87 -7.15 -7.67
CA SER A 12 1.58 -8.53 -7.22
C SER A 12 0.77 -8.57 -5.91
N PHE A 13 0.82 -7.53 -5.08
CA PHE A 13 -0.01 -7.40 -3.88
C PHE A 13 -1.50 -7.18 -4.19
N THR A 14 -1.83 -6.65 -5.38
CA THR A 14 -3.24 -6.47 -5.80
C THR A 14 -3.87 -7.77 -6.29
N GLN A 15 -3.07 -8.82 -6.50
CA GLN A 15 -3.47 -10.13 -7.00
C GLN A 15 -3.26 -11.22 -5.93
N GLN A 16 -3.69 -12.45 -6.19
CA GLN A 16 -3.33 -13.60 -5.35
C GLN A 16 -1.82 -13.87 -5.46
N SER A 17 -1.04 -13.32 -4.52
CA SER A 17 0.39 -13.57 -4.42
C SER A 17 0.79 -14.02 -3.02
N CYS A 18 2.06 -14.42 -2.89
CA CYS A 18 2.66 -14.75 -1.60
C CYS A 18 2.98 -13.50 -0.76
N LEU A 19 2.87 -12.29 -1.32
CA LEU A 19 3.14 -11.04 -0.62
C LEU A 19 1.93 -10.69 0.25
N ARG A 20 2.11 -10.66 1.57
CA ARG A 20 0.99 -10.49 2.54
C ARG A 20 0.97 -9.13 3.23
N ILE A 21 2.11 -8.48 3.35
CA ILE A 21 2.27 -7.24 4.11
C ILE A 21 3.10 -6.28 3.26
N VAL A 22 2.61 -5.05 3.14
CA VAL A 22 3.32 -3.95 2.49
C VAL A 22 3.43 -2.80 3.48
N CYS A 23 4.66 -2.40 3.78
CA CYS A 23 4.95 -1.20 4.56
C CYS A 23 5.19 -0.05 3.59
N ALA A 24 4.34 0.97 3.61
CA ALA A 24 4.46 2.09 2.69
C ALA A 24 4.07 3.41 3.35
N THR A 25 4.51 4.52 2.75
CA THR A 25 4.13 5.87 3.15
C THR A 25 2.79 6.26 2.54
N ILE A 26 2.18 7.35 3.04
CA ILE A 26 0.81 7.78 2.68
C ILE A 26 0.60 7.88 1.15
N VAL A 27 1.62 8.31 0.41
CA VAL A 27 1.61 8.45 -1.05
C VAL A 27 1.27 7.14 -1.77
N PHE A 28 1.57 5.99 -1.16
CA PHE A 28 1.30 4.67 -1.72
C PHE A 28 -0.20 4.31 -1.75
N ARG A 29 -1.00 4.86 -0.83
CA ARG A 29 -2.44 4.57 -0.78
C ARG A 29 -3.21 5.12 -1.98
N MET A 30 -2.70 6.19 -2.60
CA MET A 30 -3.47 6.98 -3.58
C MET A 30 -3.60 6.35 -4.98
N GLY A 31 -2.95 5.22 -5.27
CA GLY A 31 -2.91 4.68 -6.64
C GLY A 31 -3.08 3.17 -6.76
N ILE A 32 -3.38 2.46 -5.67
CA ILE A 32 -3.36 1.00 -5.65
C ILE A 32 -4.73 0.48 -5.23
N ASN A 33 -5.37 -0.25 -6.15
CA ASN A 33 -6.62 -0.94 -5.87
C ASN A 33 -6.32 -2.40 -5.48
N CYS A 34 -6.26 -2.68 -4.18
CA CYS A 34 -6.14 -4.04 -3.65
C CYS A 34 -7.50 -4.52 -3.12
N LEU A 35 -8.10 -5.53 -3.78
CA LEU A 35 -9.45 -5.99 -3.46
C LEU A 35 -9.56 -6.85 -2.19
N ASP A 36 -8.46 -7.44 -1.70
CA ASP A 36 -8.45 -8.31 -0.50
C ASP A 36 -7.54 -7.73 0.63
N VAL A 37 -7.60 -6.42 0.86
CA VAL A 37 -6.97 -5.82 2.04
C VAL A 37 -7.88 -6.01 3.25
N ARG A 38 -7.42 -6.82 4.20
CA ARG A 38 -8.20 -7.15 5.41
C ARG A 38 -7.90 -6.26 6.60
N SER A 39 -6.74 -5.61 6.60
CA SER A 39 -6.32 -4.76 7.71
C SER A 39 -5.33 -3.71 7.21
N VAL A 40 -5.44 -2.51 7.79
CA VAL A 40 -4.57 -1.38 7.51
C VAL A 40 -4.14 -0.78 8.84
N VAL A 41 -2.82 -0.73 9.08
CA VAL A 41 -2.25 -0.20 10.31
C VAL A 41 -1.53 1.12 10.01
N HIS A 42 -1.90 2.19 10.72
CA HIS A 42 -1.18 3.45 10.70
C HIS A 42 -0.09 3.45 11.77
N MET A 43 1.16 3.65 11.35
CA MET A 43 2.28 3.82 12.28
C MET A 43 2.31 5.28 12.74
N GLY A 44 1.60 5.58 13.82
CA GLY A 44 1.46 6.92 14.38
C GLY A 44 0.24 7.69 13.84
N PRO A 45 -0.06 8.87 14.42
CA PRO A 45 -1.15 9.71 13.95
C PRO A 45 -0.84 10.24 12.54
N PRO A 46 -1.82 10.24 11.62
CA PRO A 46 -1.65 10.88 10.33
C PRO A 46 -1.58 12.40 10.50
N ASP A 47 -0.83 13.08 9.63
CA ASP A 47 -0.69 14.55 9.63
C ASP A 47 -2.04 15.27 9.43
N ASP A 48 -2.97 14.61 8.73
CA ASP A 48 -4.32 15.11 8.47
C ASP A 48 -5.34 13.97 8.37
N LEU A 49 -6.59 14.28 8.73
CA LEU A 49 -7.70 13.32 8.72
C LEU A 49 -7.92 12.70 7.33
N LYS A 50 -7.65 13.46 6.27
CA LYS A 50 -7.79 12.99 4.90
C LYS A 50 -6.82 11.86 4.56
N SER A 51 -5.65 11.82 5.19
CA SER A 51 -4.69 10.73 5.03
C SER A 51 -5.07 9.45 5.79
N TYR A 52 -6.03 9.55 6.73
CA TYR A 52 -6.57 8.40 7.45
C TYR A 52 -7.65 7.65 6.65
N ILE A 53 -8.52 8.42 5.99
CA ILE A 53 -9.68 7.96 5.22
C ILE A 53 -9.24 7.44 3.85
#